data_AF-A0A5C7XMH4-F1
#
_entry.id   AF-A0A5C7XMH4-F1
#
_cell.length_a   1.000
_cell.length_b   1.000
_cell.length_c   1.000
_cell.angle_alpha   90.00
_cell.angle_beta   90.00
_cell.angle_gamma   90.00
#
_symmetry.space_group_name_H-M   'P 1'
#
loop_
_entity.id
_entity.type
_entity.pdbx_description
1 polymer ?
#
loop_
_entity_poly.entity_id
_entity_poly.type
_entity_poly.pdbx_seq_one_letter_code
_entity_poly.pdbx_strand_id
1 'polypeptide(L)'
;MFAVIPNPPQAGEGPVFRETPAMAAPALYFVYIASSKSRAIYVGITSDLVGRMHQHRSRSIPGHTSKYRIDRLVYFETTEDVRSAIQREKQIKGWRREKKVRLIESQNPTWEDLAAEWFVSTNHR
;
A
#
# COMPACT_ATOMS: atom_id res chain seq x y z
N MET A 1 -10.85 -38.53 -56.56
CA MET A 1 -11.44 -39.44 -55.57
C MET A 1 -10.54 -39.42 -54.33
N PHE A 2 -10.92 -38.66 -53.30
CA PHE A 2 -10.19 -38.61 -52.03
C PHE A 2 -10.77 -39.69 -51.11
N ALA A 3 -9.93 -40.62 -50.65
CA ALA A 3 -10.33 -41.61 -49.66
C ALA A 3 -10.27 -40.99 -48.26
N VAL A 4 -11.43 -40.87 -47.62
CA VAL A 4 -11.59 -40.49 -46.21
C VAL A 4 -11.24 -41.72 -45.36
N ILE A 5 -10.16 -41.63 -44.58
CA ILE A 5 -9.85 -42.61 -43.53
C ILE A 5 -10.55 -42.13 -42.24
N PRO A 6 -11.32 -42.97 -41.55
CA PRO A 6 -11.91 -42.61 -40.26
C PRO A 6 -10.83 -42.62 -39.15
N ASN A 7 -10.80 -41.57 -38.33
CA ASN A 7 -9.95 -41.51 -37.14
C ASN A 7 -10.65 -42.24 -35.97
N PRO A 8 -10.02 -43.23 -35.30
CA PRO A 8 -10.59 -43.91 -34.14
C PRO A 8 -10.68 -43.02 -32.87
N PRO A 9 -11.53 -43.39 -31.90
CA PRO A 9 -11.93 -42.54 -30.79
C PRO A 9 -10.90 -42.44 -29.66
N GLN A 10 -11.10 -41.39 -28.87
CA GLN A 10 -10.30 -40.83 -27.80
C GLN A 10 -9.88 -41.84 -26.70
N ALA A 11 -8.62 -41.77 -26.28
CA ALA A 11 -8.17 -42.28 -24.98
C ALA A 11 -6.98 -41.45 -24.49
N GLY A 12 -7.09 -40.90 -23.28
CA GLY A 12 -5.97 -40.27 -22.60
C GLY A 12 -6.36 -38.97 -21.90
N GLU A 13 -7.27 -39.07 -20.94
CA GLU A 13 -7.40 -38.10 -19.85
C GLU A 13 -6.06 -38.06 -19.10
N GLY A 14 -5.15 -37.19 -19.54
CA GLY A 14 -4.07 -36.72 -18.68
C GLY A 14 -4.70 -35.92 -17.54
N PRO A 15 -4.09 -35.89 -16.34
CA PRO A 15 -4.57 -34.99 -15.31
C PRO A 15 -4.49 -33.58 -15.90
N VAL A 16 -5.65 -32.99 -16.20
CA VAL A 16 -5.78 -31.55 -16.32
C VAL A 16 -5.50 -31.06 -14.91
N PHE A 17 -4.22 -30.87 -14.60
CA PHE A 17 -3.80 -29.98 -13.54
C PHE A 17 -4.35 -28.63 -13.99
N ARG A 18 -5.59 -28.35 -13.59
CA ARG A 18 -6.04 -26.98 -13.44
C ARG A 18 -5.04 -26.43 -12.45
N GLU A 19 -4.00 -25.80 -12.97
CA GLU A 19 -3.16 -24.90 -12.23
C GLU A 19 -4.14 -23.92 -11.61
N THR A 20 -4.54 -24.22 -10.38
CA THR A 20 -5.18 -23.23 -9.54
C THR A 20 -4.14 -22.13 -9.51
N PRO A 21 -4.38 -20.93 -10.07
CA PRO A 21 -3.41 -19.87 -9.90
C PRO A 21 -3.26 -19.78 -8.39
N ALA A 22 -2.04 -20.04 -7.90
CA ALA A 22 -1.73 -19.86 -6.50
C ALA A 22 -2.30 -18.50 -6.17
N MET A 23 -3.36 -18.47 -5.34
CA MET A 23 -3.94 -17.23 -4.86
C MET A 23 -2.81 -16.59 -4.07
N ALA A 24 -2.00 -15.79 -4.77
CA ALA A 24 -1.08 -14.87 -4.16
C ALA A 24 -1.96 -14.11 -3.18
N ALA A 25 -1.65 -14.23 -1.89
CA ALA A 25 -2.36 -13.50 -0.85
C ALA A 25 -2.53 -12.05 -1.33
N PRO A 26 -3.74 -11.48 -1.24
CA PRO A 26 -4.03 -10.19 -1.84
C PRO A 26 -2.96 -9.19 -1.39
N ALA A 27 -2.22 -8.64 -2.34
CA ALA A 27 -1.18 -7.67 -2.03
C ALA A 27 -1.88 -6.43 -1.47
N LEU A 28 -1.70 -6.17 -0.18
CA LEU A 28 -2.25 -4.98 0.45
C LEU A 28 -1.41 -3.77 0.05
N TYR A 29 -2.10 -2.75 -0.43
CA TYR A 29 -1.55 -1.43 -0.71
C TYR A 29 -2.10 -0.44 0.31
N PHE A 30 -1.22 0.46 0.73
CA PHE A 30 -1.50 1.47 1.73
C PHE A 30 -1.41 2.84 1.07
N VAL A 31 -2.49 3.61 1.12
CA VAL A 31 -2.46 5.04 0.80
C VAL A 31 -2.25 5.78 2.11
N TYR A 32 -1.20 6.56 2.23
CA TYR A 32 -0.85 7.19 3.49
C TYR A 32 -0.63 8.69 3.36
N ILE A 33 -0.90 9.40 4.46
CA ILE A 33 -0.59 10.80 4.61
C ILE A 33 0.37 10.95 5.79
N ALA A 34 1.55 11.46 5.49
CA ALA A 34 2.56 11.78 6.48
C ALA A 34 2.64 13.30 6.67
N SER A 35 2.92 13.73 7.90
CA SER A 35 3.06 15.14 8.22
C SER A 35 4.33 15.44 9.02
N SER A 36 4.78 16.70 8.93
CA SER A 36 5.85 17.25 9.76
C SER A 36 5.30 18.14 10.85
N LYS A 37 6.14 18.50 11.84
CA LYS A 37 5.79 19.51 12.86
C LYS A 37 5.36 20.85 12.27
N SER A 38 5.83 21.20 11.08
CA SER A 38 5.44 22.41 10.35
C SER A 38 4.14 22.25 9.54
N ARG A 39 3.37 21.17 9.77
CA ARG A 39 2.15 20.80 9.05
C ARG A 39 2.37 20.64 7.54
N ALA A 40 3.57 20.30 7.08
CA ALA A 40 3.75 19.86 5.69
C ALA A 40 2.97 18.55 5.51
N ILE A 41 2.31 18.37 4.36
CA ILE A 41 1.50 17.17 4.09
C ILE A 41 2.14 16.46 2.90
N TYR A 42 2.50 15.20 3.11
CA TYR A 42 2.98 14.30 2.07
C TYR A 42 1.97 13.17 1.89
N VAL A 43 1.64 12.86 0.64
CA VAL A 43 0.69 11.80 0.29
C VAL A 43 1.44 10.81 -0.59
N GLY A 44 1.39 9.54 -0.23
CA GLY A 44 2.07 8.47 -0.96
C GLY A 44 1.26 7.18 -0.94
N ILE A 45 1.69 6.22 -1.76
CA ILE A 45 1.25 4.83 -1.68
C ILE A 45 2.44 3.91 -1.46
N THR A 46 2.22 2.81 -0.76
CA THR A 46 3.23 1.77 -0.56
C THR A 46 2.58 0.43 -0.27
N SER A 47 3.23 -0.67 -0.60
CA SER A 47 2.85 -2.01 -0.13
C SER A 47 3.50 -2.36 1.21
N ASP A 48 4.45 -1.55 1.69
CA ASP A 48 5.20 -1.79 2.93
C ASP A 48 5.25 -0.50 3.78
N LEU A 49 4.15 -0.25 4.49
CA LEU A 49 3.99 0.98 5.28
C LEU A 49 4.95 1.03 6.47
N VAL A 50 5.19 -0.10 7.14
CA VAL A 50 6.06 -0.18 8.31
C VAL A 50 7.51 0.10 7.93
N GLY A 51 8.05 -0.56 6.89
CA GLY A 51 9.42 -0.30 6.44
C GLY A 51 9.60 1.13 5.92
N ARG A 52 8.57 1.71 5.27
CA ARG A 52 8.59 3.14 4.90
C ARG A 52 8.62 4.05 6.11
N MET A 53 7.76 3.84 7.11
CA MET A 53 7.76 4.65 8.34
C MET A 53 9.08 4.51 9.10
N HIS A 54 9.65 3.30 9.16
CA HIS A 54 10.96 3.06 9.75
C HIS A 54 12.07 3.82 9.02
N GLN A 55 12.06 3.83 7.68
CA GLN A 55 13.03 4.56 6.86
C GLN A 55 12.91 6.08 7.03
N HIS A 56 11.69 6.60 7.12
CA HIS A 56 11.42 8.01 7.41
C HIS A 56 11.91 8.41 8.82
N ARG A 57 11.70 7.55 9.82
CA ARG A 57 12.06 7.79 11.22
C ARG A 57 13.56 7.64 11.50
N SER A 58 14.19 6.63 10.91
CA SER A 58 15.62 6.31 11.07
C SER A 58 16.54 7.28 10.33
N ARG A 59 16.00 8.13 9.44
CA ARG A 59 16.76 9.05 8.58
C ARG A 59 17.87 8.36 7.78
N SER A 60 17.78 7.05 7.58
CA SER A 60 18.86 6.22 7.03
C SER A 60 19.17 6.49 5.56
N ILE A 61 18.36 7.28 4.87
CA ILE A 61 18.66 7.74 3.51
C ILE A 61 19.07 9.22 3.55
N PRO A 62 20.33 9.57 3.18
CA PRO A 62 20.71 10.96 2.95
C PRO A 62 19.92 11.50 1.75
N GLY A 63 18.94 12.39 2.00
CA GLY A 63 18.07 12.94 0.96
C GLY A 63 16.92 13.81 1.50
N HIS A 64 16.07 14.29 0.59
CA HIS A 64 15.00 15.30 0.79
C HIS A 64 14.12 15.11 2.05
N THR A 65 13.91 13.88 2.50
CA THR A 65 13.10 13.53 3.69
C THR A 65 13.72 13.98 5.01
N SER A 66 15.06 14.05 5.08
CA SER A 66 15.79 14.54 6.27
C SER A 66 15.62 16.06 6.47
N LYS A 67 15.38 16.81 5.38
CA LYS A 67 15.26 18.28 5.40
C LYS A 67 13.90 18.75 5.95
N TYR A 68 12.83 17.96 5.82
CA TYR A 68 11.46 18.38 6.17
C TYR A 68 10.87 17.71 7.42
N ARG A 69 11.59 16.79 8.08
CA ARG A 69 11.11 16.09 9.30
C ARG A 69 9.68 15.55 9.12
N ILE A 70 9.43 14.88 8.00
CA ILE A 70 8.16 14.20 7.75
C ILE A 70 8.30 12.83 8.39
N ASP A 71 8.15 12.81 9.71
CA ASP A 71 8.37 11.66 10.58
C ASP A 71 7.08 11.06 11.16
N ARG A 72 5.92 11.68 10.90
CA ARG A 72 4.65 11.29 11.53
C ARG A 72 3.67 10.76 10.50
N LEU A 73 3.15 9.57 10.74
CA LEU A 73 2.00 9.04 10.02
C LEU A 73 0.73 9.59 10.67
N VAL A 74 -0.02 10.42 9.96
CA VAL A 74 -1.25 11.02 10.50
C VAL A 74 -2.51 10.37 9.96
N TYR A 75 -2.41 9.64 8.84
CA TYR A 75 -3.54 8.96 8.21
C TYR A 75 -3.04 7.82 7.30
N PHE A 76 -3.78 6.71 7.22
CA PHE A 76 -3.58 5.69 6.20
C PHE A 76 -4.89 4.96 5.86
N GLU A 77 -5.01 4.46 4.64
CA GLU A 77 -6.07 3.60 4.12
C GLU A 77 -5.46 2.34 3.51
N THR A 78 -6.12 1.20 3.65
CA THR A 78 -5.72 -0.09 3.04
C THR A 78 -6.61 -0.46 1.87
N THR A 79 -6.04 -0.99 0.80
CA THR A 79 -6.76 -1.50 -0.37
C THR A 79 -6.05 -2.71 -0.95
N GLU A 80 -6.82 -3.68 -1.43
CA GLU A 80 -6.30 -4.89 -2.09
C GLU A 80 -5.99 -4.65 -3.57
N ASP A 81 -6.43 -3.51 -4.12
CA ASP A 81 -6.20 -3.13 -5.51
C ASP A 81 -5.27 -1.92 -5.64
N VAL A 82 -4.17 -2.11 -6.38
CA VAL A 82 -3.17 -1.06 -6.64
C VAL A 82 -3.73 0.08 -7.47
N ARG A 83 -4.64 -0.20 -8.42
CA ARG A 83 -5.23 0.84 -9.27
C ARG A 83 -6.10 1.77 -8.44
N SER A 84 -6.83 1.21 -7.49
CA SER A 84 -7.63 1.94 -6.51
C SER A 84 -6.74 2.78 -5.60
N ALA A 85 -5.61 2.24 -5.13
CA ALA A 85 -4.61 3.00 -4.38
C ALA A 85 -4.08 4.21 -5.17
N ILE A 86 -3.68 4.00 -6.44
CA ILE A 86 -3.15 5.06 -7.31
C ILE A 86 -4.20 6.14 -7.58
N GLN A 87 -5.45 5.74 -7.88
CA GLN A 87 -6.54 6.68 -8.10
C GLN A 87 -6.83 7.50 -6.85
N ARG A 88 -6.87 6.85 -5.68
CA ARG A 88 -7.08 7.50 -4.39
C ARG A 88 -5.96 8.48 -4.07
N GLU A 89 -4.70 8.09 -4.31
CA GLU A 89 -3.55 8.97 -4.13
C GLU A 89 -3.64 10.21 -5.02
N LYS A 90 -3.94 10.04 -6.32
CA LYS A 90 -4.15 11.15 -7.26
C LYS A 90 -5.28 12.06 -6.82
N GLN A 91 -6.39 11.48 -6.37
CA GLN A 91 -7.55 12.21 -5.86
C GLN A 91 -7.16 13.07 -4.66
N ILE A 92 -6.51 12.47 -3.65
CA ILE A 92 -6.07 13.20 -2.45
C ILE A 92 -5.03 14.25 -2.84
N LYS A 93 -4.05 13.94 -3.69
CA LYS A 93 -3.05 14.92 -4.17
C LYS A 93 -3.69 16.15 -4.79
N GLY A 94 -4.73 15.96 -5.61
CA GLY A 94 -5.50 17.04 -6.26
C GLY A 94 -6.40 17.86 -5.32
N TRP A 95 -6.62 17.44 -4.07
CA TRP A 95 -7.43 18.20 -3.14
C TRP A 95 -6.75 19.46 -2.59
N ARG A 96 -7.60 20.46 -2.31
CA ARG A 96 -7.20 21.63 -1.52
C ARG A 96 -6.73 21.19 -0.13
N ARG A 97 -5.81 21.97 0.44
CA ARG A 97 -5.21 21.70 1.76
C ARG A 97 -6.26 21.52 2.86
N GLU A 98 -7.31 22.34 2.86
CA GLU A 98 -8.40 22.26 3.84
C GLU A 98 -9.12 20.90 3.83
N LYS A 99 -9.34 20.34 2.64
CA LYS A 99 -9.99 19.03 2.50
C LYS A 99 -9.09 17.89 2.98
N LYS A 100 -7.78 18.00 2.76
CA LYS A 100 -6.78 17.06 3.30
C LYS A 100 -6.75 17.12 4.83
N VAL A 101 -6.76 18.32 5.40
CA VAL A 101 -6.80 18.54 6.85
C VAL A 101 -8.06 17.93 7.45
N ARG A 102 -9.24 18.18 6.87
CA ARG A 102 -10.49 17.57 7.34
C ARG A 102 -10.49 16.04 7.28
N LEU A 103 -9.89 15.46 6.23
CA LEU A 103 -9.75 13.99 6.14
C LEU A 103 -8.87 13.43 7.27
N ILE A 104 -7.77 14.12 7.59
CA ILE A 104 -6.91 13.73 8.71
C ILE A 104 -7.67 13.90 10.03
N GLU A 105 -8.26 15.08 10.26
CA GLU A 105 -8.96 15.39 11.52
C GLU A 105 -10.18 14.51 11.78
N SER A 106 -10.82 13.97 10.72
CA SER A 106 -11.95 13.04 10.87
C SER A 106 -11.57 11.67 11.41
N GLN A 107 -10.28 11.31 11.41
CA GLN A 107 -9.77 10.07 11.99
C GLN A 107 -8.77 10.31 13.12
N ASN A 108 -8.02 11.41 13.04
CA ASN A 108 -6.92 11.76 13.93
C ASN A 108 -6.95 13.28 14.19
N PRO A 109 -7.88 13.76 15.03
CA PRO A 109 -8.02 15.19 15.33
C PRO A 109 -6.81 15.77 16.05
N THR A 110 -6.04 14.94 16.75
CA THR A 110 -4.83 15.34 17.51
C THR A 110 -3.57 15.37 16.64
N TRP A 111 -3.64 14.88 15.39
CA TRP A 111 -2.48 14.74 14.49
C TRP A 111 -1.34 13.93 15.12
N GLU A 112 -1.71 12.96 15.96
CA GLU A 112 -0.76 12.08 16.60
C GLU A 112 -0.14 11.11 15.60
N ASP A 113 1.07 10.65 15.89
CA ASP A 113 1.75 9.70 15.04
C ASP A 113 1.14 8.31 15.24
N LEU A 114 0.37 7.85 14.25
CA LEU A 114 -0.28 6.54 14.27
C LEU A 114 0.74 5.39 14.26
N ALA A 115 1.97 5.66 13.82
CA ALA A 115 3.07 4.70 13.83
C ALA A 115 3.97 4.84 15.08
N ALA A 116 3.56 5.63 16.09
CA ALA A 116 4.39 5.90 17.26
C ALA A 116 4.77 4.61 17.99
N GLU A 117 3.78 3.73 18.19
CA GLU A 117 3.89 2.49 18.94
C GLU A 117 4.47 1.33 18.13
N TRP A 118 4.45 1.39 16.80
CA TRP A 118 4.95 0.30 15.93
C TRP A 118 6.44 0.04 16.09
N PHE A 119 7.18 1.02 16.62
CA PHE A 119 8.63 0.95 16.81
C PHE A 119 9.04 1.02 18.28
N VAL A 120 8.07 1.07 19.21
CA VAL A 120 8.38 0.91 20.62
C VAL A 120 8.69 -0.57 20.79
N SER A 121 9.98 -0.91 20.91
CA SER A 121 10.37 -2.25 21.35
C SER A 121 9.76 -2.45 22.73
N THR A 122 8.72 -3.28 22.79
CA THR A 122 8.08 -3.70 24.03
C THR A 122 9.13 -4.36 24.91
N ASN A 123 9.76 -3.56 25.76
CA ASN A 123 10.68 -4.03 26.79
C ASN A 123 9.83 -4.55 27.96
N HIS A 124 9.12 -5.66 27.75
CA HIS A 124 8.56 -6.42 28.86
C HIS A 124 9.67 -7.29 29.46
N ARG A 125 9.84 -7.07 30.77
CA ARG A 125 10.79 -7.73 31.67
C ARG A 125 10.54 -9.23 31.78
#